data_AF-A0A7V5CBF7-F1
#
_entry.id   AF-A0A7V5CBF7-F1
#
_cell.length_a   1.000
_cell.length_b   1.000
_cell.length_c   1.000
_cell.angle_alpha   90.00
_cell.angle_beta   90.00
_cell.angle_gamma   90.00
#
_symmetry.space_group_name_H-M   'P 1'
#
loop_
_entity.id
_entity.type
_entity.pdbx_description
1 polymer ?
#
loop_
_entity_poly.entity_id
_entity_poly.type
_entity_poly.pdbx_seq_one_letter_code
_entity_poly.pdbx_strand_id
1 'polypeptide(L)'
;MERSGVIDAMGKLKLYGMRAADDEVLTTAVKRQHEPQQIIGDLLTAEIREKQARSVKYQMTIAKLPLAKELEEFDFETAEV
;
A
#
# COMPACT_ATOMS: atom_id res chain seq x y z
N MET A 1 -2.96 15.00 -20.95
CA MET A 1 -3.90 14.73 -19.84
C MET A 1 -3.63 15.76 -18.75
N GLU A 2 -4.66 16.39 -18.21
CA GLU A 2 -4.51 17.23 -17.01
C GLU A 2 -4.30 16.36 -15.76
N ARG A 3 -3.71 16.94 -14.71
CA ARG A 3 -3.42 16.25 -13.43
C ARG A 3 -4.66 15.57 -12.84
N SER A 4 -5.82 16.22 -12.93
CA SER A 4 -7.11 15.65 -12.54
C SER A 4 -7.40 14.32 -13.26
N GLY A 5 -7.20 14.27 -14.57
CA GLY A 5 -7.38 13.06 -15.38
C GLY A 5 -6.40 11.94 -15.02
N VAL A 6 -5.17 12.27 -14.59
CA VAL A 6 -4.20 11.29 -14.10
C VAL A 6 -4.66 10.67 -12.78
N ILE A 7 -5.09 11.49 -11.81
CA ILE A 7 -5.59 11.04 -10.51
C ILE A 7 -6.85 10.17 -10.67
N ASP A 8 -7.76 10.55 -11.57
CA ASP A 8 -8.96 9.77 -11.88
C ASP A 8 -8.61 8.42 -12.51
N ALA A 9 -7.65 8.39 -13.43
CA ALA A 9 -7.17 7.15 -14.03
C ALA A 9 -6.49 6.23 -13.00
N MET A 10 -5.68 6.78 -12.09
CA MET A 10 -5.10 6.03 -10.97
C MET A 10 -6.20 5.42 -10.08
N GLY A 11 -7.27 6.18 -9.81
CA GLY A 11 -8.45 5.68 -9.09
C GLY A 11 -9.11 4.50 -9.81
N LYS A 12 -9.36 4.61 -11.12
CA LYS A 12 -9.95 3.55 -11.94
C LYS A 12 -9.08 2.29 -11.98
N LEU A 13 -7.76 2.46 -12.02
CA LEU A 13 -6.78 1.37 -12.01
C LEU A 13 -6.47 0.83 -10.61
N LYS A 14 -7.12 1.36 -9.55
CA LYS A 14 -6.89 0.98 -8.15
C LYS A 14 -5.42 1.16 -7.72
N LEU A 15 -4.75 2.19 -8.25
CA LEU A 15 -3.36 2.56 -7.93
C LEU A 15 -3.34 3.47 -6.71
N TYR A 16 -3.65 2.90 -5.55
CA TYR A 16 -3.86 3.66 -4.32
C TYR A 16 -2.58 4.29 -3.77
N GLY A 17 -1.45 3.59 -3.88
CA GLY A 17 -0.16 4.09 -3.41
C GLY A 17 0.35 5.22 -4.29
N MET A 18 0.20 5.10 -5.61
CA MET A 18 0.51 6.22 -6.52
C MET A 18 -0.34 7.45 -6.21
N ARG A 19 -1.65 7.26 -6.07
CA ARG A 19 -2.57 8.37 -5.80
C ARG A 19 -2.26 9.08 -4.48
N ALA A 20 -1.85 8.34 -3.45
CA ALA A 20 -1.49 8.92 -2.16
C ALA A 20 -0.14 9.67 -2.21
N ALA A 21 0.80 9.21 -3.02
CA ALA A 21 2.15 9.77 -3.12
C ALA A 21 2.33 10.84 -4.22
N ASP A 22 1.32 11.04 -5.09
CA ASP A 22 1.40 11.92 -6.27
C ASP A 22 1.91 13.33 -5.93
N ASP A 23 1.28 13.99 -4.97
CA ASP A 23 1.60 15.38 -4.57
C ASP A 23 3.03 15.50 -4.03
N GLU A 24 3.45 14.54 -3.21
CA GLU A 24 4.77 14.54 -2.58
C GLU A 24 5.88 14.26 -3.60
N VAL A 25 5.68 13.25 -4.46
CA VAL A 25 6.63 12.88 -5.51
C VAL A 25 6.76 13.99 -6.54
N LEU A 26 5.66 14.60 -6.98
CA LEU A 26 5.67 15.74 -7.90
C LEU A 26 6.39 16.95 -7.29
N THR A 27 6.10 17.27 -6.03
CA THR A 27 6.77 18.37 -5.33
C THR A 27 8.27 18.13 -5.22
N THR A 28 8.67 16.89 -4.93
CA THR A 28 10.09 16.51 -4.83
C THR A 28 10.76 16.53 -6.19
N ALA A 29 10.09 16.03 -7.23
CA ALA A 29 10.57 15.97 -8.60
C ALA A 29 10.84 17.38 -9.16
N VAL A 30 9.94 18.34 -8.91
CA VAL A 30 10.14 19.74 -9.31
C VAL A 30 11.34 20.35 -8.58
N LYS A 31 11.47 20.13 -7.28
CA LYS A 31 12.58 20.68 -6.48
C LYS A 31 13.94 20.12 -6.87
N ARG A 32 14.00 18.84 -7.25
CA ARG A 32 15.24 18.10 -7.51
C ARG A 32 15.51 17.85 -9.00
N GLN A 33 14.66 18.36 -9.89
CA GLN A 33 14.70 18.13 -11.34
C GLN A 33 14.83 16.65 -11.68
N HIS A 34 13.99 15.80 -11.06
CA HIS A 34 14.02 14.37 -11.33
C HIS A 34 13.71 14.10 -12.80
N GLU A 35 14.49 13.19 -13.39
CA GLU A 35 14.20 12.68 -14.73
C GLU A 35 12.85 11.96 -14.73
N PRO A 36 12.08 12.00 -15.84
CA PRO A 36 10.75 11.36 -15.90
C PRO A 36 10.74 9.88 -15.46
N GLN A 37 11.81 9.14 -15.76
CA GLN A 37 11.98 7.74 -15.34
C GLN A 37 12.08 7.59 -13.82
N GLN A 38 12.71 8.54 -13.12
CA GLN A 38 12.80 8.54 -11.66
C GLN A 38 11.44 8.82 -11.02
N ILE A 39 10.68 9.79 -11.56
CA ILE A 39 9.31 10.10 -11.10
C ILE A 39 8.41 8.87 -11.20
N ILE A 40 8.45 8.18 -12.36
CA ILE A 40 7.68 6.95 -12.57
C ILE A 40 8.14 5.85 -11.60
N GLY A 41 9.45 5.72 -11.39
CA GLY A 41 10.01 4.77 -10.44
C GLY A 41 9.56 5.01 -8.99
N ASP A 42 9.54 6.27 -8.54
CA ASP A 42 9.10 6.66 -7.21
C ASP A 42 7.61 6.35 -7.00
N LEU A 43 6.77 6.69 -8.00
CA LEU A 43 5.34 6.35 -8.00
C LEU A 43 5.10 4.83 -7.97
N LEU A 44 5.82 4.06 -8.80
CA LEU A 44 5.71 2.60 -8.83
C LEU A 44 6.14 1.98 -7.50
N THR A 45 7.18 2.52 -6.88
CA THR A 45 7.66 2.07 -5.57
C THR A 45 6.61 2.32 -4.50
N ALA A 46 5.95 3.47 -4.51
CA ALA A 46 4.85 3.78 -3.61
C ALA A 46 3.69 2.77 -3.77
N GLU A 47 3.32 2.43 -5.00
CA GLU A 47 2.28 1.43 -5.27
C GLU A 47 2.63 0.04 -4.76
N ILE A 48 3.88 -0.40 -4.97
CA ILE A 48 4.35 -1.70 -4.51
C ILE A 48 4.28 -1.78 -2.98
N ARG A 49 4.73 -0.72 -2.29
CA ARG A 49 4.66 -0.63 -0.82
C ARG A 49 3.23 -0.69 -0.31
N GLU A 50 2.31 0.03 -0.93
CA GLU A 50 0.88 0.00 -0.55
C GLU A 50 0.27 -1.40 -0.76
N LYS A 51 0.59 -2.07 -1.88
CA LYS A 51 0.13 -3.44 -2.13
C LYS A 51 0.70 -4.43 -1.12
N GLN A 52 1.97 -4.29 -0.76
CA GLN A 52 2.60 -5.11 0.28
C GLN A 52 1.95 -4.87 1.64
N ALA A 53 1.76 -3.61 2.05
CA ALA A 53 1.10 -3.26 3.30
C ALA A 53 -0.33 -3.83 3.36
N ARG A 54 -1.08 -3.76 2.26
CA ARG A 54 -2.41 -4.35 2.16
C ARG A 54 -2.38 -5.87 2.26
N SER A 55 -1.42 -6.52 1.61
CA SER A 55 -1.23 -7.97 1.69
C SER A 55 -0.92 -8.40 3.12
N VAL A 56 0.00 -7.70 3.80
CA VAL A 56 0.34 -7.94 5.21
C VAL A 56 -0.90 -7.74 6.09
N LYS A 57 -1.64 -6.65 5.92
CA LYS A 57 -2.88 -6.41 6.67
C LYS A 57 -3.90 -7.54 6.45
N TYR A 58 -4.05 -8.01 5.21
CA TYR A 58 -4.93 -9.12 4.88
C TYR A 58 -4.47 -10.42 5.54
N GLN A 59 -3.18 -10.75 5.45
CA GLN A 59 -2.58 -11.91 6.11
C GLN A 59 -2.76 -11.85 7.62
N MET A 60 -2.51 -10.70 8.26
CA MET A 60 -2.73 -10.52 9.70
C MET A 60 -4.20 -10.68 10.10
N THR A 61 -5.12 -10.22 9.25
CA THR A 61 -6.57 -10.36 9.48
C THR A 61 -7.02 -11.82 9.38
N ILE A 62 -6.55 -12.56 8.38
CA ILE A 62 -6.88 -13.99 8.20
C ILE A 62 -6.21 -14.86 9.24
N ALA A 63 -4.96 -14.56 9.57
CA ALA A 63 -4.20 -15.32 10.56
C ALA A 63 -4.90 -15.33 11.92
N LYS A 64 -5.92 -14.48 12.14
CA LYS A 64 -6.60 -14.27 13.43
C LYS A 64 -5.56 -14.25 14.53
N LEU A 65 -4.43 -13.58 14.25
CA LEU A 65 -3.27 -13.58 15.13
C LEU A 65 -3.83 -13.19 16.49
N PRO A 66 -3.77 -14.08 17.51
CA PRO A 66 -4.57 -13.91 18.70
C PRO A 66 -4.23 -12.55 19.27
N LEU A 67 -5.20 -11.62 19.21
CA LEU A 67 -5.09 -10.29 19.75
C LEU A 67 -5.01 -10.48 21.26
N ALA A 68 -3.82 -10.76 21.78
CA ALA A 68 -3.59 -11.24 23.14
C ALA A 68 -4.73 -12.17 23.60
N LYS A 69 -4.88 -13.35 22.97
CA LYS A 69 -5.61 -14.40 23.68
C LYS A 69 -4.76 -14.71 24.91
N GLU A 70 -5.21 -14.26 26.07
CA GLU A 70 -4.83 -14.87 27.35
C GLU A 70 -4.99 -16.39 27.19
N LEU A 71 -4.20 -17.18 27.92
CA LEU A 71 -4.22 -18.66 27.80
C LEU A 71 -5.64 -19.24 27.88
N GLU A 72 -6.55 -18.53 28.55
CA GLU A 72 -7.97 -18.82 28.73
C GLU A 72 -8.81 -18.78 27.45
N GLU A 73 -8.44 -18.02 26.42
CA GLU A 73 -9.20 -17.92 25.16
C GLU A 73 -8.67 -18.82 24.04
N PHE A 74 -7.58 -19.56 24.29
CA PHE A 74 -7.01 -20.50 23.33
C PHE A 74 -7.80 -21.81 23.32
N ASP A 75 -8.40 -22.13 22.18
CA ASP A 75 -9.17 -23.36 21.98
C ASP A 75 -8.24 -24.48 21.50
N PHE A 76 -7.77 -25.28 22.45
CA PHE A 76 -6.86 -26.41 22.20
C PHE A 76 -7.50 -27.55 21.40
N GLU A 77 -8.83 -27.64 21.33
CA GLU A 77 -9.49 -28.74 20.59
C GLU A 77 -9.46 -28.54 19.07
N THR A 78 -9.25 -27.30 18.62
CA THR A 78 -9.17 -26.96 17.19
C THR A 78 -7.75 -26.93 16.63
N ALA A 79 -6.74 -27.14 17.48
CA ALA A 79 -5.35 -27.22 17.06
C ALA A 79 -5.02 -28.64 16.60
N GLU A 80 -4.97 -28.86 15.28
CA GLU A 80 -4.38 -30.09 14.72
C GLU A 80 -2.86 -30.07 14.95
N VAL A 81 -2.33 -31.20 15.47
CA VAL A 81 -0.92 -31.44 15.77
C VAL A 81 -0.14 -31.85 14.52
#